data_AF-A0A1B5FIJ7-F1
#
_entry.id   AF-A0A1B5FIJ7-F1
#
_cell.length_a   1.000
_cell.length_b   1.000
_cell.length_c   1.000
_cell.angle_alpha   90.00
_cell.angle_beta   90.00
_cell.angle_gamma   90.00
#
_symmetry.space_group_name_H-M   'P 1'
#
loop_
_entity.id
_entity.type
_entity.pdbx_description
1 polymer ?
#
loop_
_entity_poly.entity_id
_entity_poly.type
_entity_poly.pdbx_seq_one_letter_code
_entity_poly.pdbx_strand_id
1 'polypeptide(L)'
;LTPQQVVAIAANTGGKQALGAITTQLPILRAAPYELSPEQVVAIASNNGGKQALEAVKAQLLELRAAPYELSPEQVVAIASNNGGKQALEAVKAQLLELRAAPYELSPEQVVAIASNNGGKQALEAVKAQLLELRAAPYELSPEQVVAIASNNGGKQALEAVKAQLLELRAAPYELSPEQVVAIASNNGGKQALEAVKAQLLELRAAPYELSTEQVVAIASNNGGKQALEAVKAQLLALRAAPYELSTEQVVAIASNNGGKQALEAVKALLLELRAAPYELSTGQVVAIASNGGGRQALEAVREQLLALRAVPYELSTEQVVVIANSIGGKQALEAVKVQLPVLRAAPYELSTEQVVAVASNKGGKQVLEAVGAQLLALRAVPYELTTAQVVAIASNDGGKQALEAVGAQLLVLRAVPYELTTAQVVAIASNDGGKQTLEVAGAQLLALRAVPYELSTEQVVAIASNNGGKQALEAVKTQLLALRTAPYELSTEQVVAIASNNGGKQALEAVKAQLPALRAAPYELSPEQVVAIASNNGGKQALEAVRALLPVLRVAPYELSTTRVVSIACI
;
A
#
# COMPACT_ATOMS: atom_id res chain seq x y z
N LEU A 1 -16.76 -26.02 9.36
CA LEU A 1 -15.70 -25.87 8.32
C LEU A 1 -16.37 -26.02 6.97
N THR A 2 -16.00 -25.20 5.99
CA THR A 2 -16.43 -25.38 4.60
C THR A 2 -15.58 -26.46 3.91
N PRO A 3 -16.03 -27.06 2.79
CA PRO A 3 -15.22 -28.01 2.02
C PRO A 3 -13.85 -27.45 1.63
N GLN A 4 -13.78 -26.18 1.25
CA GLN A 4 -12.53 -25.49 0.89
C GLN A 4 -11.57 -25.39 2.08
N GLN A 5 -12.08 -25.07 3.28
CA GLN A 5 -11.27 -25.03 4.50
C GLN A 5 -10.71 -26.40 4.86
N VAL A 6 -11.49 -27.48 4.68
CA VAL A 6 -11.01 -28.85 4.91
C VAL A 6 -9.88 -29.20 3.95
N VAL A 7 -10.04 -28.87 2.66
CA VAL A 7 -9.01 -29.10 1.63
C VAL A 7 -7.73 -28.31 1.96
N ALA A 8 -7.85 -27.05 2.34
CA ALA A 8 -6.70 -26.21 2.71
C ALA A 8 -5.87 -26.81 3.86
N ILE A 9 -6.53 -27.34 4.90
CA ILE A 9 -5.86 -28.00 6.02
C ILE A 9 -5.22 -29.32 5.57
N ALA A 10 -5.95 -30.13 4.79
CA ALA A 10 -5.52 -31.44 4.34
C ALA A 10 -4.31 -31.40 3.38
N ALA A 11 -4.18 -30.34 2.60
CA ALA A 11 -3.19 -30.21 1.53
C ALA A 11 -1.74 -30.05 2.01
N ASN A 12 -1.52 -29.87 3.31
CA ASN A 12 -0.19 -29.63 3.89
C ASN A 12 0.47 -30.91 4.40
N THR A 13 1.80 -30.87 4.56
CA THR A 13 2.55 -31.94 5.21
C THR A 13 2.08 -32.08 6.66
N GLY A 14 1.58 -33.27 7.00
CA GLY A 14 0.95 -33.52 8.29
C GLY A 14 -0.55 -33.15 8.33
N GLY A 15 -1.22 -33.00 7.18
CA GLY A 15 -2.63 -32.62 7.08
C GLY A 15 -3.58 -33.54 7.85
N LYS A 16 -3.31 -34.85 7.90
CA LYS A 16 -4.09 -35.80 8.74
C LYS A 16 -4.06 -35.41 10.21
N GLN A 17 -2.88 -35.06 10.71
CA GLN A 17 -2.66 -34.66 12.10
C GLN A 17 -3.33 -33.31 12.37
N ALA A 18 -3.23 -32.36 11.43
CA ALA A 18 -3.88 -31.06 11.54
C ALA A 18 -5.42 -31.18 11.55
N LEU A 19 -6.02 -32.02 10.69
CA LEU A 19 -7.45 -32.31 10.70
C LEU A 19 -7.91 -32.97 12.00
N GLY A 20 -7.12 -33.91 12.54
CA GLY A 20 -7.41 -34.50 13.85
C GLY A 20 -7.36 -33.48 14.98
N ALA A 21 -6.37 -32.58 14.97
CA ALA A 21 -6.22 -31.54 15.96
C ALA A 21 -7.31 -30.46 15.86
N ILE A 22 -7.65 -29.98 14.66
CA ILE A 22 -8.67 -28.94 14.51
C ILE A 22 -10.05 -29.43 14.96
N THR A 23 -10.37 -30.71 14.75
CA THR A 23 -11.65 -31.29 15.19
C THR A 23 -11.82 -31.21 16.71
N THR A 24 -10.73 -31.37 17.46
CA THR A 24 -10.77 -31.31 18.94
C THR A 24 -10.56 -29.89 19.47
N GLN A 25 -9.75 -29.07 18.80
CA GLN A 25 -9.35 -27.76 19.31
C GLN A 25 -10.23 -26.59 18.84
N LEU A 26 -10.90 -26.71 17.68
CA LEU A 26 -11.79 -25.65 17.18
C LEU A 26 -12.87 -25.23 18.19
N PRO A 27 -13.64 -26.13 18.83
CA PRO A 27 -14.62 -25.71 19.83
C PRO A 27 -13.98 -25.05 21.06
N ILE A 28 -12.77 -25.48 21.45
CA ILE A 28 -12.05 -24.96 22.61
C ILE A 28 -11.52 -23.55 22.34
N LEU A 29 -10.85 -23.35 21.20
CA LEU A 29 -10.24 -22.08 20.83
C LEU A 29 -11.27 -20.99 20.49
N ARG A 30 -12.49 -21.38 20.12
CA ARG A 30 -13.60 -20.45 19.91
C ARG A 30 -14.28 -20.01 21.19
N ALA A 31 -14.22 -20.83 22.24
CA ALA A 31 -14.86 -20.52 23.50
C ALA A 31 -13.98 -19.56 24.34
N ALA A 32 -14.61 -18.89 25.31
CA ALA A 32 -13.87 -18.20 26.35
C ALA A 32 -12.92 -19.18 27.07
N PRO A 33 -11.68 -18.78 27.39
CA PRO A 33 -11.13 -17.41 27.31
C PRO A 33 -10.38 -17.06 25.99
N TYR A 34 -10.40 -17.94 24.98
CA TYR A 34 -9.58 -17.79 23.77
C TYR A 34 -10.26 -16.93 22.69
N GLU A 35 -11.56 -17.15 22.45
CA GLU A 35 -12.41 -16.35 21.56
C GLU A 35 -11.89 -16.17 20.11
N LEU A 36 -11.13 -17.13 19.59
CA LEU A 36 -10.67 -17.09 18.20
C LEU A 36 -11.81 -17.38 17.22
N SER A 37 -11.79 -16.73 16.05
CA SER A 37 -12.75 -17.01 14.99
C SER A 37 -12.48 -18.37 14.32
N PRO A 38 -13.49 -19.00 13.70
CA PRO A 38 -13.28 -20.20 12.90
C PRO A 38 -12.20 -20.02 11.83
N GLU A 39 -12.15 -18.85 11.19
CA GLU A 39 -11.19 -18.50 10.15
C GLU A 39 -9.77 -18.42 10.71
N GLN A 40 -9.59 -17.81 11.89
CA GLN A 40 -8.29 -17.74 12.57
C GLN A 40 -7.76 -19.14 12.90
N VAL A 41 -8.61 -20.02 13.44
CA VAL A 41 -8.22 -21.40 13.77
C VAL A 41 -7.88 -22.20 12.50
N VAL A 42 -8.63 -22.00 11.42
CA VAL A 42 -8.34 -22.62 10.12
C VAL A 42 -7.01 -22.11 9.55
N ALA A 43 -6.73 -20.82 9.64
CA ALA A 43 -5.47 -20.23 9.17
C ALA A 43 -4.26 -20.85 9.88
N ILE A 44 -4.32 -20.99 11.21
CA ILE A 44 -3.27 -21.66 12.00
C ILE A 44 -3.09 -23.11 11.54
N ALA A 45 -4.18 -23.84 11.31
CA ALA A 45 -4.15 -25.25 10.94
C ALA A 45 -3.66 -25.51 9.50
N SER A 46 -3.79 -24.53 8.60
CA SER A 46 -3.57 -24.68 7.16
C SER A 46 -2.11 -24.49 6.73
N ASN A 47 -1.17 -24.99 7.54
CA ASN A 47 0.27 -24.88 7.31
C ASN A 47 0.98 -26.21 7.63
N ASN A 48 2.21 -26.38 7.14
CA ASN A 48 3.05 -27.52 7.55
C ASN A 48 3.28 -27.45 9.07
N GLY A 49 2.90 -28.51 9.77
CA GLY A 49 2.92 -28.52 11.24
C GLY A 49 1.74 -27.81 11.90
N GLY A 50 0.60 -27.66 11.22
CA GLY A 50 -0.59 -26.98 11.73
C GLY A 50 -1.13 -27.54 13.06
N LYS A 51 -0.99 -28.86 13.30
CA LYS A 51 -1.31 -29.46 14.62
C LYS A 51 -0.49 -28.80 15.74
N GLN A 52 0.82 -28.70 15.54
CA GLN A 52 1.76 -28.18 16.52
C GLN A 52 1.51 -26.69 16.76
N ALA A 53 1.18 -25.94 15.71
CA ALA A 53 0.82 -24.53 15.82
C ALA A 53 -0.47 -24.35 16.64
N LEU A 54 -1.52 -25.14 16.37
CA LEU A 54 -2.75 -25.12 17.16
C LEU A 54 -2.50 -25.43 18.65
N GLU A 55 -1.72 -26.48 18.94
CA GLU A 55 -1.33 -26.83 20.32
C GLU A 55 -0.56 -25.71 21.01
N ALA A 56 0.35 -25.05 20.30
CA ALA A 56 1.13 -23.92 20.83
C ALA A 56 0.25 -22.70 21.12
N VAL A 57 -0.67 -22.33 20.20
CA VAL A 57 -1.64 -21.25 20.41
C VAL A 57 -2.50 -21.55 21.63
N LYS A 58 -3.06 -22.75 21.74
CA LYS A 58 -3.85 -23.15 22.90
C LYS A 58 -3.04 -23.04 24.21
N ALA A 59 -1.77 -23.43 24.18
CA ALA A 59 -0.91 -23.41 25.36
C ALA A 59 -0.44 -22.00 25.77
N GLN A 60 -0.25 -21.10 24.81
CA GLN A 60 0.47 -19.84 25.04
C GLN A 60 -0.37 -18.57 24.85
N LEU A 61 -1.53 -18.62 24.18
CA LEU A 61 -2.30 -17.42 23.84
C LEU A 61 -2.62 -16.55 25.06
N LEU A 62 -3.10 -17.15 26.14
CA LEU A 62 -3.53 -16.39 27.33
C LEU A 62 -2.36 -15.68 28.02
N GLU A 63 -1.21 -16.32 28.06
CA GLU A 63 0.00 -15.76 28.64
C GLU A 63 0.60 -14.65 27.77
N LEU A 64 0.62 -14.85 26.44
CA LEU A 64 1.08 -13.84 25.50
C LEU A 64 0.18 -12.60 25.46
N ARG A 65 -1.11 -12.75 25.79
CA ARG A 65 -2.05 -11.63 25.94
C ARG A 65 -1.90 -10.87 27.25
N ALA A 66 -1.37 -11.51 28.28
CA ALA A 66 -1.21 -10.91 29.60
C ALA A 66 0.08 -10.09 29.68
N ALA A 67 0.16 -9.21 30.67
CA ALA A 67 1.42 -8.58 31.05
C ALA A 67 2.45 -9.67 31.43
N PRO A 68 3.73 -9.53 31.02
CA PRO A 68 4.34 -8.36 30.39
C PRO A 68 4.32 -8.35 28.84
N TYR A 69 3.71 -9.33 28.19
CA TYR A 69 3.78 -9.52 26.74
C TYR A 69 2.79 -8.66 25.96
N GLU A 70 1.53 -8.60 26.41
CA GLU A 70 0.47 -7.72 25.89
C GLU A 70 0.19 -7.85 24.38
N LEU A 71 0.40 -9.04 23.80
CA LEU A 71 0.09 -9.28 22.39
C LEU A 71 -1.43 -9.46 22.17
N SER A 72 -1.94 -8.96 21.05
CA SER A 72 -3.34 -9.19 20.66
C SER A 72 -3.56 -10.63 20.17
N PRO A 73 -4.80 -11.16 20.24
CA PRO A 73 -5.13 -12.44 19.61
C PRO A 73 -4.74 -12.50 18.13
N GLU A 74 -4.95 -11.41 17.39
CA GLU A 74 -4.61 -11.29 15.97
C GLU A 74 -3.10 -11.39 15.75
N GLN A 75 -2.27 -10.77 16.61
CA GLN A 75 -0.81 -10.88 16.53
C GLN A 75 -0.34 -12.31 16.78
N VAL A 76 -0.90 -12.99 17.80
CA VAL A 76 -0.56 -14.40 18.09
C VAL A 76 -0.99 -15.31 16.93
N VAL A 77 -2.18 -15.09 16.36
CA VAL A 77 -2.66 -15.83 15.18
C VAL A 77 -1.74 -15.58 13.98
N ALA A 78 -1.32 -14.34 13.73
CA ALA A 78 -0.43 -13.98 12.62
C ALA A 78 0.92 -14.71 12.71
N ILE A 79 1.52 -14.76 13.91
CA ILE A 79 2.76 -15.51 14.15
C ILE A 79 2.56 -17.01 13.89
N ALA A 80 1.46 -17.56 14.40
CA ALA A 80 1.17 -19.00 14.34
C ALA A 80 0.75 -19.50 12.95
N SER A 81 0.23 -18.63 12.08
CA SER A 81 -0.36 -18.98 10.78
C SER A 81 0.67 -19.11 9.65
N ASN A 82 1.86 -19.61 9.97
CA ASN A 82 2.97 -19.81 9.03
C ASN A 82 3.61 -21.20 9.22
N ASN A 83 4.39 -21.65 8.23
CA ASN A 83 5.21 -22.84 8.39
C ASN A 83 6.21 -22.63 9.52
N GLY A 84 6.15 -23.51 10.53
CA GLY A 84 6.92 -23.35 11.76
C GLY A 84 6.32 -22.38 12.78
N GLY A 85 5.01 -22.12 12.71
CA GLY A 85 4.31 -21.17 13.59
C GLY A 85 4.48 -21.48 15.09
N LYS A 86 4.54 -22.76 15.49
CA LYS A 86 4.88 -23.14 16.87
C LYS A 86 6.25 -22.56 17.29
N GLN A 87 7.26 -22.77 16.46
CA GLN A 87 8.62 -22.35 16.74
C GLN A 87 8.73 -20.82 16.78
N ALA A 88 7.99 -20.13 15.91
CA ALA A 88 7.91 -18.67 15.91
C ALA A 88 7.26 -18.15 17.21
N LEU A 89 6.14 -18.74 17.66
CA LEU A 89 5.50 -18.38 18.93
C LEU A 89 6.43 -18.59 20.13
N GLU A 90 7.10 -19.74 20.21
CA GLU A 90 8.04 -20.04 21.28
C GLU A 90 9.22 -19.04 21.28
N ALA A 91 9.71 -18.65 20.11
CA ALA A 91 10.77 -17.66 19.99
C ALA A 91 10.31 -16.26 20.43
N VAL A 92 9.12 -15.82 20.00
CA VAL A 92 8.52 -14.55 20.45
C VAL A 92 8.36 -14.55 21.96
N LYS A 93 7.78 -15.60 22.54
CA LYS A 93 7.64 -15.72 23.99
C LYS A 93 8.99 -15.62 24.72
N ALA A 94 10.02 -16.26 24.18
CA ALA A 94 11.34 -16.28 24.79
C ALA A 94 12.11 -14.96 24.65
N GLN A 95 11.90 -14.20 23.57
CA GLN A 95 12.77 -13.09 23.19
C GLN A 95 12.10 -11.71 23.21
N LEU A 96 10.76 -11.62 23.23
CA LEU A 96 10.04 -10.35 23.10
C LEU A 96 10.48 -9.30 24.13
N LEU A 97 10.57 -9.69 25.40
CA LEU A 97 10.90 -8.74 26.48
C LEU A 97 12.32 -8.20 26.36
N GLU A 98 13.26 -9.05 25.93
CA GLU A 98 14.65 -8.65 25.72
C GLU A 98 14.79 -7.76 24.48
N LEU A 99 14.11 -8.09 23.38
CA LEU A 99 14.12 -7.28 22.16
C LEU A 99 13.47 -5.91 22.36
N ARG A 100 12.51 -5.79 23.29
CA ARG A 100 11.91 -4.51 23.68
C ARG A 100 12.80 -3.66 24.58
N ALA A 101 13.72 -4.28 25.30
CA ALA A 101 14.62 -3.59 26.21
C ALA A 101 15.83 -3.01 25.47
N ALA A 102 16.52 -2.06 26.13
CA ALA A 102 17.85 -1.64 25.70
C ALA A 102 18.79 -2.85 25.71
N PRO A 103 19.68 -3.01 24.70
CA PRO A 103 20.02 -2.03 23.66
C PRO A 103 19.20 -2.16 22.35
N TYR A 104 18.24 -3.08 22.27
CA TYR A 104 17.54 -3.40 21.02
C TYR A 104 16.38 -2.45 20.71
N GLU A 105 15.56 -2.15 21.72
CA GLU A 105 14.46 -1.14 21.67
C GLU A 105 13.43 -1.38 20.54
N LEU A 106 13.19 -2.64 20.16
CA LEU A 106 12.17 -2.98 19.18
C LEU A 106 10.76 -2.91 19.77
N SER A 107 9.79 -2.44 18.99
CA SER A 107 8.38 -2.47 19.39
C SER A 107 7.79 -3.89 19.33
N PRO A 108 6.72 -4.20 20.08
CA PRO A 108 5.99 -5.45 19.94
C PRO A 108 5.56 -5.72 18.49
N GLU A 109 5.10 -4.69 17.77
CA GLU A 109 4.69 -4.78 16.38
C GLU A 109 5.86 -5.15 15.45
N GLN A 110 7.05 -4.59 15.69
CA GLN A 110 8.25 -4.95 14.93
C GLN A 110 8.64 -6.42 15.15
N VAL A 111 8.61 -6.89 16.40
CA VAL A 111 8.89 -8.30 16.72
C VAL A 111 7.86 -9.23 16.08
N VAL A 112 6.58 -8.87 16.14
CA VAL A 112 5.49 -9.62 15.48
C VAL A 112 5.68 -9.63 13.97
N ALA A 113 6.04 -8.52 13.33
CA ALA A 113 6.27 -8.44 11.89
C ALA A 113 7.40 -9.38 11.43
N ILE A 114 8.51 -9.42 12.18
CA ILE A 114 9.62 -10.35 11.90
C ILE A 114 9.18 -11.81 12.04
N ALA A 115 8.43 -12.11 13.11
CA ALA A 115 8.03 -13.48 13.45
C ALA A 115 6.89 -14.03 12.57
N SER A 116 6.07 -13.17 11.97
CA SER A 116 4.87 -13.55 11.21
C SER A 116 5.17 -13.95 9.76
N ASN A 117 6.25 -14.71 9.55
CA ASN A 117 6.70 -15.19 8.25
C ASN A 117 7.16 -16.65 8.35
N ASN A 118 7.25 -17.35 7.21
CA ASN A 118 7.87 -18.67 7.19
C ASN A 118 9.34 -18.57 7.64
N GLY A 119 9.68 -19.33 8.68
CA GLY A 119 10.99 -19.23 9.33
C GLY A 119 11.13 -18.04 10.28
N GLY A 120 10.03 -17.45 10.77
CA GLY A 120 10.04 -16.28 11.66
C GLY A 120 10.92 -16.42 12.91
N LYS A 121 11.01 -17.62 13.51
CA LYS A 121 12.00 -17.91 14.57
C LYS A 121 13.42 -17.57 14.14
N GLN A 122 13.81 -18.00 12.94
CA GLN A 122 15.17 -17.82 12.42
C GLN A 122 15.45 -16.35 12.13
N ALA A 123 14.44 -15.63 11.62
CA ALA A 123 14.54 -14.20 11.40
C ALA A 123 14.71 -13.44 12.73
N LEU A 124 13.93 -13.79 13.77
CA LEU A 124 14.09 -13.20 15.11
C LEU A 124 15.46 -13.46 15.72
N GLU A 125 15.95 -14.69 15.65
CA GLU A 125 17.29 -15.04 16.15
C GLU A 125 18.38 -14.28 15.40
N ALA A 126 18.24 -14.10 14.08
CA ALA A 126 19.18 -13.32 13.27
C ALA A 126 19.15 -11.83 13.63
N VAL A 127 17.96 -11.24 13.78
CA VAL A 127 17.82 -9.84 14.21
C VAL A 127 18.47 -9.64 15.58
N LYS A 128 18.14 -10.50 16.55
CA LYS A 128 18.76 -10.44 17.87
C LYS A 128 20.29 -10.51 17.79
N ALA A 129 20.83 -11.40 16.97
CA ALA A 129 22.27 -11.59 16.85
C ALA A 129 23.00 -10.45 16.10
N GLN A 130 22.33 -9.76 15.18
CA GLN A 130 23.00 -8.88 14.21
C GLN A 130 22.58 -7.41 14.30
N LEU A 131 21.46 -7.07 14.95
CA LEU A 131 20.90 -5.72 14.97
C LEU A 131 21.89 -4.67 15.48
N LEU A 132 22.59 -4.93 16.59
CA LEU A 132 23.52 -3.95 17.17
C LEU A 132 24.72 -3.69 16.26
N GLU A 133 25.22 -4.72 15.59
CA GLU A 133 26.34 -4.60 14.66
C GLU A 133 25.92 -3.87 13.38
N LEU A 134 24.73 -4.18 12.84
CA LEU A 134 24.20 -3.51 11.65
C LEU A 134 23.88 -2.03 11.90
N ARG A 135 23.55 -1.65 13.14
CA ARG A 135 23.37 -0.25 13.54
C ARG A 135 24.67 0.51 13.70
N ALA A 136 25.77 -0.19 13.98
CA ALA A 136 27.07 0.44 14.19
C ALA A 136 27.77 0.71 12.85
N ALA A 137 28.78 1.58 12.89
CA ALA A 137 29.73 1.72 11.80
C ALA A 137 30.43 0.36 11.56
N PRO A 138 30.65 -0.05 10.29
CA PRO A 138 30.49 0.73 9.06
C PRO A 138 29.11 0.61 8.36
N TYR A 139 28.15 -0.12 8.95
CA TYR A 139 26.89 -0.45 8.29
C TYR A 139 25.83 0.65 8.44
N GLU A 140 25.67 1.20 9.64
CA GLU A 140 24.83 2.37 9.96
C GLU A 140 23.35 2.22 9.55
N LEU A 141 22.81 0.99 9.58
CA LEU A 141 21.39 0.74 9.32
C LEU A 141 20.53 1.11 10.52
N SER A 142 19.38 1.72 10.28
CA SER A 142 18.36 1.95 11.31
C SER A 142 17.68 0.65 11.76
N PRO A 143 17.13 0.59 13.00
CA PRO A 143 16.29 -0.53 13.43
C PRO A 143 15.16 -0.83 12.44
N GLU A 144 14.52 0.20 11.89
CA GLU A 144 13.44 0.08 10.91
C GLU A 144 13.90 -0.61 9.62
N GLN A 145 15.09 -0.28 9.11
CA GLN A 145 15.66 -0.94 7.94
C GLN A 145 15.97 -2.41 8.21
N VAL A 146 16.53 -2.74 9.38
CA VAL A 146 16.82 -4.13 9.77
C VAL A 146 15.52 -4.92 9.92
N VAL A 147 14.49 -4.34 10.52
CA VAL A 147 13.14 -4.94 10.63
C VAL A 147 12.53 -5.15 9.24
N ALA A 148 12.63 -4.18 8.34
CA ALA A 148 12.09 -4.30 6.97
C ALA A 148 12.75 -5.46 6.19
N ILE A 149 14.07 -5.62 6.30
CA ILE A 149 14.80 -6.75 5.69
C ILE A 149 14.33 -8.09 6.30
N ALA A 150 14.20 -8.15 7.62
CA ALA A 150 13.86 -9.37 8.36
C ALA A 150 12.40 -9.81 8.23
N SER A 151 11.47 -8.88 7.96
CA SER A 151 10.02 -9.11 7.99
C SER A 151 9.48 -9.72 6.69
N ASN A 152 10.20 -10.67 6.12
CA ASN A 152 9.85 -11.37 4.89
C ASN A 152 10.17 -12.88 5.00
N ASN A 153 9.61 -13.70 4.11
CA ASN A 153 10.01 -15.10 4.01
C ASN A 153 11.49 -15.16 3.62
N GLY A 154 12.28 -15.85 4.45
CA GLY A 154 13.74 -15.89 4.30
C GLY A 154 14.45 -14.65 4.86
N GLY A 155 13.82 -13.91 5.78
CA GLY A 155 14.37 -12.69 6.38
C GLY A 155 15.75 -12.86 7.00
N LYS A 156 16.04 -14.01 7.65
CA LYS A 156 17.39 -14.34 8.12
C LYS A 156 18.42 -14.29 7.00
N GLN A 157 18.12 -14.97 5.90
CA GLN A 157 19.00 -15.06 4.75
C GLN A 157 19.22 -13.69 4.10
N ALA A 158 18.17 -12.87 4.04
CA ALA A 158 18.27 -11.50 3.55
C ALA A 158 19.17 -10.65 4.45
N LEU A 159 19.02 -10.74 5.79
CA LEU A 159 19.85 -10.02 6.75
C LEU A 159 21.33 -10.40 6.65
N GLU A 160 21.61 -11.70 6.57
CA GLU A 160 22.97 -12.22 6.40
C GLU A 160 23.59 -11.77 5.08
N ALA A 161 22.80 -11.71 3.99
CA ALA A 161 23.25 -11.22 2.70
C ALA A 161 23.55 -9.72 2.72
N VAL A 162 22.68 -8.90 3.33
CA VAL A 162 22.92 -7.46 3.53
C VAL A 162 24.20 -7.26 4.32
N LYS A 163 24.35 -7.93 5.46
CA LYS A 163 25.56 -7.84 6.27
C LYS A 163 26.82 -8.20 5.47
N ALA A 164 26.76 -9.25 4.66
CA ALA A 164 27.90 -9.72 3.88
C ALA A 164 28.26 -8.83 2.69
N GLN A 165 27.28 -8.12 2.10
CA GLN A 165 27.45 -7.48 0.79
C GLN A 165 27.31 -5.95 0.81
N LEU A 166 26.72 -5.34 1.86
CA LEU A 166 26.39 -3.92 1.90
C LEU A 166 27.62 -3.02 1.63
N LEU A 167 28.75 -3.28 2.27
CA LEU A 167 29.94 -2.44 2.12
C LEU A 167 30.52 -2.49 0.69
N GLU A 168 30.51 -3.68 0.08
CA GLU A 168 30.98 -3.86 -1.29
C GLU A 168 30.03 -3.21 -2.30
N LEU A 169 28.72 -3.38 -2.11
CA LEU A 169 27.70 -2.77 -2.97
C LEU A 169 27.68 -1.24 -2.89
N ARG A 170 28.09 -0.66 -1.74
CA ARG A 170 28.28 0.79 -1.59
C ARG A 170 29.54 1.32 -2.24
N ALA A 171 30.56 0.48 -2.42
CA ALA A 171 31.82 0.88 -3.01
C ALA A 171 31.75 0.88 -4.54
N ALA A 172 32.71 1.55 -5.17
CA ALA A 172 32.96 1.40 -6.59
C ALA A 172 33.29 -0.07 -6.91
N PRO A 173 32.78 -0.64 -8.02
CA PRO A 173 32.07 0.03 -9.12
C PRO A 173 30.53 0.07 -8.98
N TYR A 174 29.97 -0.44 -7.89
CA TYR A 174 28.51 -0.61 -7.74
C TYR A 174 27.80 0.68 -7.30
N GLU A 175 28.35 1.38 -6.31
CA GLU A 175 27.90 2.70 -5.85
C GLU A 175 26.41 2.76 -5.42
N LEU A 176 25.87 1.66 -4.87
CA LEU A 176 24.52 1.64 -4.33
C LEU A 176 24.46 2.37 -2.99
N SER A 177 23.39 3.15 -2.78
CA SER A 177 23.07 3.69 -1.45
C SER A 177 22.61 2.59 -0.48
N PRO A 178 22.77 2.77 0.85
CA PRO A 178 22.17 1.88 1.84
C PRO A 178 20.67 1.66 1.62
N GLU A 179 19.94 2.72 1.26
CA GLU A 179 18.50 2.68 1.00
C GLU A 179 18.16 1.77 -0.19
N GLN A 180 18.95 1.81 -1.27
CA GLN A 180 18.76 0.92 -2.41
C GLN A 180 19.03 -0.54 -2.04
N VAL A 181 20.08 -0.82 -1.27
CA VAL A 181 20.37 -2.19 -0.78
C VAL A 181 19.25 -2.71 0.10
N VAL A 182 18.73 -1.87 1.01
CA VAL A 182 17.58 -2.21 1.85
C VAL A 182 16.34 -2.46 1.01
N ALA A 183 16.04 -1.63 0.01
CA ALA A 183 14.88 -1.80 -0.87
C ALA A 183 14.92 -3.13 -1.64
N ILE A 184 16.10 -3.52 -2.15
CA ILE A 184 16.28 -4.82 -2.83
C ILE A 184 16.07 -5.98 -1.85
N ALA A 185 16.61 -5.87 -0.64
CA ALA A 185 16.59 -6.93 0.36
C ALA A 185 15.25 -7.11 1.10
N SER A 186 14.43 -6.06 1.16
CA SER A 186 13.18 -6.02 1.94
C SER A 186 11.98 -6.67 1.21
N ASN A 187 12.22 -7.80 0.54
CA ASN A 187 11.22 -8.55 -0.21
C ASN A 187 11.43 -10.06 -0.02
N ASN A 188 10.41 -10.87 -0.33
CA ASN A 188 10.57 -12.32 -0.37
C ASN A 188 11.64 -12.70 -1.42
N GLY A 189 12.68 -13.40 -0.96
CA GLY A 189 13.84 -13.71 -1.78
C GLY A 189 14.85 -12.56 -1.92
N GLY A 190 14.87 -11.61 -0.96
CA GLY A 190 15.78 -10.46 -0.97
C GLY A 190 17.27 -10.81 -1.08
N LYS A 191 17.71 -11.91 -0.46
CA LYS A 191 19.07 -12.44 -0.65
C LYS A 191 19.37 -12.70 -2.13
N GLN A 192 18.48 -13.40 -2.80
CA GLN A 192 18.62 -13.80 -4.20
C GLN A 192 18.60 -12.57 -5.11
N ALA A 193 17.78 -11.57 -4.79
CA ALA A 193 17.74 -10.30 -5.50
C ALA A 193 19.07 -9.53 -5.35
N LEU A 194 19.62 -9.43 -4.13
CA LEU A 194 20.93 -8.81 -3.89
C LEU A 194 22.06 -9.51 -4.64
N GLU A 195 22.12 -10.84 -4.58
CA GLU A 195 23.13 -11.62 -5.31
C GLU A 195 23.01 -11.41 -6.83
N ALA A 196 21.79 -11.30 -7.36
CA ALA A 196 21.55 -11.02 -8.77
C ALA A 196 21.98 -9.60 -9.17
N VAL A 197 21.64 -8.59 -8.36
CA VAL A 197 22.10 -7.21 -8.57
C VAL A 197 23.62 -7.15 -8.57
N LYS A 198 24.26 -7.73 -7.55
CA LYS A 198 25.72 -7.81 -7.48
C LYS A 198 26.33 -8.46 -8.73
N ALA A 199 25.73 -9.56 -9.21
CA ALA A 199 26.25 -10.29 -10.37
C ALA A 199 26.01 -9.57 -11.71
N GLN A 200 24.95 -8.77 -11.84
CA GLN A 200 24.46 -8.31 -13.15
C GLN A 200 24.47 -6.78 -13.33
N LEU A 201 24.59 -5.98 -12.25
CA LEU A 201 24.43 -4.52 -12.33
C LEU A 201 25.37 -3.87 -13.35
N LEU A 202 26.66 -4.22 -13.33
CA LEU A 202 27.65 -3.60 -14.21
C LEU A 202 27.41 -3.93 -15.68
N GLU A 203 26.99 -5.16 -15.97
CA GLU A 203 26.66 -5.59 -17.33
C GLU A 203 25.39 -4.92 -17.82
N LEU A 204 24.35 -4.82 -16.97
CA LEU A 204 23.09 -4.15 -17.31
C LEU A 204 23.25 -2.64 -17.52
N ARG A 205 24.22 -2.00 -16.85
CA ARG A 205 24.57 -0.59 -17.06
C ARG A 205 25.35 -0.36 -18.35
N ALA A 206 26.07 -1.38 -18.83
CA ALA A 206 26.87 -1.28 -20.04
C ALA A 206 26.03 -1.49 -21.30
N ALA A 207 26.61 -1.11 -22.45
CA ALA A 207 26.08 -1.51 -23.74
C ALA A 207 26.07 -3.05 -23.85
N PRO A 208 25.02 -3.65 -24.44
CA PRO A 208 23.92 -3.02 -25.19
C PRO A 208 22.66 -2.68 -24.35
N TYR A 209 22.69 -2.92 -23.03
CA TYR A 209 21.50 -2.79 -22.19
C TYR A 209 21.25 -1.35 -21.73
N GLU A 210 22.30 -0.64 -21.30
CA GLU A 210 22.29 0.79 -20.94
C GLU A 210 21.23 1.16 -19.88
N LEU A 211 20.95 0.26 -18.94
CA LEU A 211 20.05 0.55 -17.83
C LEU A 211 20.71 1.48 -16.80
N SER A 212 19.93 2.38 -16.21
CA SER A 212 20.39 3.14 -15.05
C SER A 212 20.44 2.26 -13.79
N THR A 213 21.22 2.68 -12.79
CA THR A 213 21.25 2.01 -11.48
C THR A 213 19.84 1.98 -10.85
N GLU A 214 19.10 3.08 -10.95
CA GLU A 214 17.74 3.22 -10.43
C GLU A 214 16.78 2.25 -11.12
N GLN A 215 16.92 2.06 -12.44
CA GLN A 215 16.10 1.08 -13.17
C GLN A 215 16.39 -0.35 -12.70
N VAL A 216 17.66 -0.72 -12.53
CA VAL A 216 18.04 -2.05 -12.01
C VAL A 216 17.50 -2.26 -10.59
N VAL A 217 17.64 -1.25 -9.72
CA VAL A 217 17.09 -1.29 -8.36
C VAL A 217 15.57 -1.43 -8.37
N ALA A 218 14.86 -0.69 -9.22
CA ALA A 218 13.40 -0.76 -9.32
C ALA A 218 12.92 -2.16 -9.75
N ILE A 219 13.60 -2.78 -10.71
CA ILE A 219 13.31 -4.16 -11.15
C ILE A 219 13.56 -5.16 -10.01
N ALA A 220 14.66 -4.98 -9.26
CA ALA A 220 15.08 -5.91 -8.21
C ALA A 220 14.30 -5.76 -6.89
N SER A 221 13.72 -4.60 -6.61
CA SER A 221 13.05 -4.26 -5.33
C SER A 221 11.60 -4.76 -5.26
N ASN A 222 11.37 -5.98 -5.72
CA ASN A 222 10.05 -6.63 -5.73
C ASN A 222 10.19 -8.13 -5.39
N ASN A 223 9.08 -8.77 -5.02
CA ASN A 223 9.07 -10.23 -4.86
C ASN A 223 9.45 -10.91 -6.17
N GLY A 224 10.50 -11.73 -6.13
CA GLY A 224 11.08 -12.34 -7.33
C GLY A 224 11.98 -11.42 -8.15
N GLY A 225 12.54 -10.34 -7.58
CA GLY A 225 13.42 -9.39 -8.27
C GLY A 225 14.57 -10.02 -9.06
N LYS A 226 15.19 -11.09 -8.53
CA LYS A 226 16.18 -11.89 -9.28
C LYS A 226 15.63 -12.37 -10.64
N GLN A 227 14.42 -12.94 -10.62
CA GLN A 227 13.79 -13.48 -11.81
C GLN A 227 13.44 -12.38 -12.80
N ALA A 228 13.01 -11.22 -12.30
CA ALA A 228 12.74 -10.05 -13.14
C ALA A 228 14.01 -9.54 -13.82
N LEU A 229 15.13 -9.42 -13.10
CA LEU A 229 16.43 -9.03 -13.67
C LEU A 229 16.93 -10.02 -14.73
N GLU A 230 16.87 -11.32 -14.44
CA GLU A 230 17.24 -12.36 -15.41
C GLU A 230 16.38 -12.28 -16.68
N ALA A 231 15.07 -12.01 -16.53
CA ALA A 231 14.16 -11.84 -17.66
C ALA A 231 14.45 -10.58 -18.47
N VAL A 232 14.69 -9.44 -17.82
CA VAL A 232 15.08 -8.19 -18.49
C VAL A 232 16.38 -8.40 -19.27
N LYS A 233 17.40 -8.98 -18.63
CA LYS A 233 18.66 -9.32 -19.31
C LYS A 233 18.43 -10.21 -20.53
N ALA A 234 17.59 -11.22 -20.42
CA ALA A 234 17.33 -12.16 -21.50
C ALA A 234 16.46 -11.59 -22.64
N GLN A 235 15.59 -10.61 -22.37
CA GLN A 235 14.52 -10.21 -23.29
C GLN A 235 14.58 -8.75 -23.75
N LEU A 236 15.28 -7.85 -23.05
CA LEU A 236 15.27 -6.41 -23.33
C LEU A 236 15.59 -6.08 -24.79
N LEU A 237 16.67 -6.64 -25.33
CA LEU A 237 17.08 -6.37 -26.72
C LEU A 237 16.05 -6.86 -27.74
N ALA A 238 15.46 -8.03 -27.50
CA ALA A 238 14.43 -8.58 -28.37
C ALA A 238 13.13 -7.77 -28.32
N LEU A 239 12.77 -7.25 -27.14
CA LEU A 239 11.58 -6.40 -26.96
C LEU A 239 11.76 -4.99 -27.52
N ARG A 240 13.00 -4.47 -27.56
CA ARG A 240 13.33 -3.20 -28.22
C ARG A 240 13.33 -3.30 -29.74
N ALA A 241 13.65 -4.48 -30.27
CA ALA A 241 13.69 -4.72 -31.70
C ALA A 241 12.29 -4.93 -32.32
N ALA A 242 12.21 -4.80 -33.65
CA ALA A 242 11.05 -5.24 -34.40
C ALA A 242 10.79 -6.75 -34.17
N PRO A 243 9.53 -7.19 -34.05
CA PRO A 243 8.29 -6.43 -34.26
C PRO A 243 7.71 -5.76 -33.00
N TYR A 244 8.38 -5.84 -31.85
CA TYR A 244 7.83 -5.39 -30.56
C TYR A 244 8.00 -3.88 -30.35
N GLU A 245 9.20 -3.34 -30.63
CA GLU A 245 9.51 -1.91 -30.61
C GLU A 245 9.17 -1.20 -29.27
N LEU A 246 9.32 -1.92 -28.15
CA LEU A 246 9.14 -1.34 -26.82
C LEU A 246 10.33 -0.45 -26.45
N SER A 247 10.07 0.65 -25.73
CA SER A 247 11.13 1.44 -25.13
C SER A 247 11.73 0.73 -23.91
N THR A 248 12.95 1.10 -23.54
CA THR A 248 13.59 0.60 -22.31
C THR A 248 12.72 0.89 -21.08
N GLU A 249 12.16 2.09 -21.00
CA GLU A 249 11.28 2.53 -19.91
C GLU A 249 10.02 1.67 -19.82
N GLN A 250 9.44 1.30 -20.96
CA GLN A 250 8.28 0.41 -20.98
C GLN A 250 8.64 -0.99 -20.45
N VAL A 251 9.76 -1.56 -20.86
CA VAL A 251 10.25 -2.86 -20.35
C VAL A 251 10.53 -2.78 -18.85
N VAL A 252 11.17 -1.71 -18.38
CA VAL A 252 11.45 -1.47 -16.97
C VAL A 252 10.14 -1.35 -16.18
N ALA A 253 9.15 -0.60 -16.68
CA ALA A 253 7.85 -0.44 -16.02
C ALA A 253 7.10 -1.77 -15.88
N ILE A 254 7.14 -2.63 -16.91
CA ILE A 254 6.56 -3.98 -16.86
C ILE A 254 7.30 -4.85 -15.82
N ALA A 255 8.62 -4.76 -15.78
CA ALA A 255 9.44 -5.60 -14.91
C ALA A 255 9.48 -5.16 -13.44
N SER A 256 9.23 -3.88 -13.15
CA SER A 256 9.34 -3.27 -11.81
C SER A 256 8.11 -3.51 -10.92
N ASN A 257 7.56 -4.73 -10.98
CA ASN A 257 6.38 -5.13 -10.24
C ASN A 257 6.53 -6.58 -9.73
N ASN A 258 5.75 -6.93 -8.71
CA ASN A 258 5.62 -8.32 -8.27
C ASN A 258 5.21 -9.22 -9.45
N GLY A 259 6.06 -10.19 -9.78
CA GLY A 259 5.88 -11.06 -10.95
C GLY A 259 6.34 -10.47 -12.29
N GLY A 260 7.21 -9.45 -12.29
CA GLY A 260 7.69 -8.76 -13.51
C GLY A 260 8.21 -9.67 -14.63
N LYS A 261 8.91 -10.78 -14.29
CA LYS A 261 9.28 -11.81 -15.27
C LYS A 261 8.07 -12.36 -16.03
N GLN A 262 7.03 -12.70 -15.31
CA GLN A 262 5.81 -13.28 -15.87
C GLN A 262 5.10 -12.26 -16.76
N ALA A 263 5.09 -10.99 -16.35
CA ALA A 263 4.52 -9.92 -17.15
C ALA A 263 5.31 -9.71 -18.46
N LEU A 264 6.65 -9.71 -18.43
CA LEU A 264 7.47 -9.63 -19.64
C LEU A 264 7.26 -10.81 -20.59
N GLU A 265 7.23 -12.04 -20.07
CA GLU A 265 6.94 -13.23 -20.88
C GLU A 265 5.55 -13.16 -21.53
N ALA A 266 4.55 -12.66 -20.80
CA ALA A 266 3.20 -12.46 -21.32
C ALA A 266 3.14 -11.36 -22.39
N VAL A 267 3.82 -10.23 -22.19
CA VAL A 267 3.91 -9.17 -23.21
C VAL A 267 4.57 -9.70 -24.46
N LYS A 268 5.69 -10.42 -24.32
CA LYS A 268 6.37 -11.04 -25.46
C LYS A 268 5.47 -12.03 -26.21
N ALA A 269 4.65 -12.80 -25.49
CA ALA A 269 3.75 -13.78 -26.10
C ALA A 269 2.52 -13.13 -26.76
N LEU A 270 1.97 -12.07 -26.17
CA LEU A 270 0.62 -11.59 -26.49
C LEU A 270 0.58 -10.23 -27.18
N LEU A 271 1.65 -9.42 -27.17
CA LEU A 271 1.62 -8.04 -27.69
C LEU A 271 1.15 -7.98 -29.15
N LEU A 272 1.69 -8.83 -30.02
CA LEU A 272 1.35 -8.81 -31.44
C LEU A 272 -0.08 -9.29 -31.70
N GLU A 273 -0.53 -10.30 -30.95
CA GLU A 273 -1.92 -10.80 -31.01
C GLU A 273 -2.90 -9.70 -30.59
N LEU A 274 -2.64 -9.05 -29.46
CA LEU A 274 -3.52 -8.01 -28.91
C LEU A 274 -3.54 -6.72 -29.75
N ARG A 275 -2.47 -6.44 -30.50
CA ARG A 275 -2.43 -5.32 -31.46
C ARG A 275 -3.20 -5.61 -32.75
N ALA A 276 -3.36 -6.87 -33.10
CA ALA A 276 -4.04 -7.28 -34.32
C ALA A 276 -5.57 -7.30 -34.13
N ALA A 277 -6.29 -7.29 -35.24
CA ALA A 277 -7.70 -7.63 -35.23
C ALA A 277 -7.90 -9.05 -34.69
N PRO A 278 -8.92 -9.30 -33.86
CA PRO A 278 -10.05 -8.41 -33.53
C PRO A 278 -9.85 -7.54 -32.27
N TYR A 279 -8.68 -7.59 -31.63
CA TYR A 279 -8.44 -6.94 -30.34
C TYR A 279 -8.10 -5.45 -30.50
N GLU A 280 -7.18 -5.12 -31.42
CA GLU A 280 -6.82 -3.75 -31.81
C GLU A 280 -6.34 -2.85 -30.64
N LEU A 281 -5.72 -3.43 -29.61
CA LEU A 281 -5.11 -2.66 -28.53
C LEU A 281 -3.86 -1.92 -29.03
N SER A 282 -3.64 -0.71 -28.51
CA SER A 282 -2.37 -0.01 -28.72
C SER A 282 -1.26 -0.62 -27.85
N THR A 283 0.00 -0.46 -28.27
CA THR A 283 1.16 -0.85 -27.46
C THR A 283 1.11 -0.22 -26.07
N GLY A 284 0.72 1.06 -25.98
CA GLY A 284 0.58 1.77 -24.70
C GLY A 284 -0.45 1.13 -23.77
N GLN A 285 -1.57 0.64 -24.31
CA GLN A 285 -2.59 -0.06 -23.51
C GLN A 285 -2.08 -1.40 -22.99
N VAL A 286 -1.40 -2.20 -23.82
CA VAL A 286 -0.80 -3.47 -23.41
C VAL A 286 0.27 -3.26 -22.32
N VAL A 287 1.12 -2.26 -22.49
CA VAL A 287 2.15 -1.88 -21.50
C VAL A 287 1.47 -1.46 -20.19
N ALA A 288 0.48 -0.57 -20.22
CA ALA A 288 -0.23 -0.12 -19.02
C ALA A 288 -0.83 -1.29 -18.23
N ILE A 289 -1.53 -2.21 -18.90
CA ILE A 289 -2.09 -3.42 -18.27
C ILE A 289 -0.99 -4.29 -17.64
N ALA A 290 0.13 -4.45 -18.33
CA ALA A 290 1.24 -5.28 -17.88
C ALA A 290 2.07 -4.67 -16.74
N SER A 291 2.11 -3.33 -16.63
CA SER A 291 2.89 -2.57 -15.63
C SER A 291 2.25 -2.52 -14.23
N ASN A 292 1.50 -3.55 -13.87
CA ASN A 292 0.85 -3.70 -12.56
C ASN A 292 1.21 -5.05 -11.93
N GLY A 293 1.09 -5.15 -10.60
CA GLY A 293 1.15 -6.44 -9.91
C GLY A 293 0.09 -7.41 -10.46
N GLY A 294 0.54 -8.53 -11.04
CA GLY A 294 -0.34 -9.48 -11.74
C GLY A 294 -0.63 -9.15 -13.21
N GLY A 295 0.22 -8.33 -13.86
CA GLY A 295 0.03 -7.90 -15.26
C GLY A 295 -0.11 -9.04 -16.27
N ARG A 296 0.58 -10.17 -16.07
CA ARG A 296 0.40 -11.38 -16.90
C ARG A 296 -1.05 -11.85 -16.89
N GLN A 297 -1.62 -11.99 -15.70
CA GLN A 297 -2.97 -12.48 -15.50
C GLN A 297 -3.99 -11.51 -16.10
N ALA A 298 -3.74 -10.20 -15.97
CA ALA A 298 -4.57 -9.17 -16.58
C ALA A 298 -4.54 -9.24 -18.12
N LEU A 299 -3.36 -9.39 -18.74
CA LEU A 299 -3.25 -9.57 -20.19
C LEU A 299 -3.93 -10.84 -20.70
N GLU A 300 -3.72 -11.97 -20.03
CA GLU A 300 -4.39 -13.23 -20.36
C GLU A 300 -5.92 -13.09 -20.26
N ALA A 301 -6.41 -12.39 -19.22
CA ALA A 301 -7.84 -12.13 -19.06
C ALA A 301 -8.41 -11.20 -20.15
N VAL A 302 -7.68 -10.16 -20.55
CA VAL A 302 -8.08 -9.28 -21.66
C VAL A 302 -8.19 -10.08 -22.94
N ARG A 303 -7.17 -10.89 -23.26
CA ARG A 303 -7.20 -11.78 -24.43
C ARG A 303 -8.41 -12.72 -24.39
N GLU A 304 -8.69 -13.33 -23.24
CA GLU A 304 -9.78 -14.31 -23.12
C GLU A 304 -11.18 -13.68 -23.11
N GLN A 305 -11.32 -12.42 -22.64
CA GLN A 305 -12.63 -11.86 -22.30
C GLN A 305 -13.01 -10.62 -23.10
N LEU A 306 -12.08 -9.90 -23.75
CA LEU A 306 -12.36 -8.63 -24.43
C LEU A 306 -13.54 -8.74 -25.41
N LEU A 307 -13.51 -9.74 -26.30
CA LEU A 307 -14.55 -9.90 -27.31
C LEU A 307 -15.92 -10.22 -26.70
N ALA A 308 -15.93 -11.04 -25.65
CA ALA A 308 -17.16 -11.36 -24.93
C ALA A 308 -17.73 -10.12 -24.22
N LEU A 309 -16.87 -9.30 -23.61
CA LEU A 309 -17.27 -8.07 -22.91
C LEU A 309 -17.71 -6.95 -23.86
N ARG A 310 -17.26 -6.96 -25.13
CA ARG A 310 -17.76 -6.07 -26.18
C ARG A 310 -19.13 -6.48 -26.73
N ALA A 311 -19.50 -7.74 -26.56
CA ALA A 311 -20.76 -8.28 -27.04
C ALA A 311 -21.91 -8.08 -26.03
N VAL A 312 -23.14 -8.28 -26.50
CA VAL A 312 -24.33 -8.36 -25.65
C VAL A 312 -24.16 -9.52 -24.65
N PRO A 313 -24.53 -9.36 -23.36
CA PRO A 313 -25.25 -8.22 -22.77
C PRO A 313 -24.37 -7.10 -22.19
N TYR A 314 -23.04 -7.17 -22.37
CA TYR A 314 -22.11 -6.30 -21.67
C TYR A 314 -21.88 -4.97 -22.40
N GLU A 315 -21.65 -5.04 -23.71
CA GLU A 315 -21.51 -3.88 -24.62
C GLU A 315 -20.45 -2.86 -24.16
N LEU A 316 -19.38 -3.33 -23.53
CA LEU A 316 -18.27 -2.48 -23.10
C LEU A 316 -17.41 -2.05 -24.30
N SER A 317 -16.89 -0.83 -24.25
CA SER A 317 -15.85 -0.40 -25.20
C SER A 317 -14.50 -1.05 -24.88
N THR A 318 -13.60 -1.08 -25.86
CA THR A 318 -12.22 -1.56 -25.63
C THR A 318 -11.53 -0.74 -24.53
N GLU A 319 -11.72 0.57 -24.53
CA GLU A 319 -11.16 1.49 -23.54
C GLU A 319 -11.68 1.18 -22.14
N GLN A 320 -12.98 0.89 -21.99
CA GLN A 320 -13.56 0.52 -20.70
C GLN A 320 -12.93 -0.78 -20.17
N VAL A 321 -12.76 -1.80 -21.02
CA VAL A 321 -12.10 -3.06 -20.63
C VAL A 321 -10.64 -2.82 -20.26
N VAL A 322 -9.92 -1.99 -21.00
CA VAL A 322 -8.51 -1.64 -20.71
C VAL A 322 -8.40 -0.92 -19.37
N VAL A 323 -9.26 0.04 -19.08
CA VAL A 323 -9.23 0.79 -17.83
C VAL A 323 -9.53 -0.13 -16.62
N ILE A 324 -10.46 -1.07 -16.75
CA ILE A 324 -10.72 -2.09 -15.70
C ILE A 324 -9.50 -3.02 -15.52
N ALA A 325 -8.84 -3.40 -16.61
CA ALA A 325 -7.68 -4.28 -16.57
C ALA A 325 -6.41 -3.59 -16.04
N ASN A 326 -6.30 -2.27 -16.20
CA ASN A 326 -5.18 -1.44 -15.80
C ASN A 326 -5.21 -1.10 -14.30
N SER A 327 -5.22 -2.13 -13.46
CA SER A 327 -5.19 -2.01 -12.00
C SER A 327 -4.66 -3.31 -11.38
N ILE A 328 -4.14 -3.22 -10.15
CA ILE A 328 -3.75 -4.41 -9.40
C ILE A 328 -4.99 -5.31 -9.21
N GLY A 329 -4.88 -6.54 -9.72
CA GLY A 329 -6.01 -7.47 -9.75
C GLY A 329 -6.97 -7.31 -10.94
N GLY A 330 -6.55 -6.66 -12.04
CA GLY A 330 -7.37 -6.43 -13.23
C GLY A 330 -8.10 -7.66 -13.78
N LYS A 331 -7.47 -8.85 -13.77
CA LYS A 331 -8.14 -10.12 -14.09
C LYS A 331 -9.40 -10.35 -13.25
N GLN A 332 -9.27 -10.18 -11.93
CA GLN A 332 -10.38 -10.39 -11.00
C GLN A 332 -11.48 -9.34 -11.21
N ALA A 333 -11.10 -8.09 -11.49
CA ALA A 333 -12.05 -7.04 -11.82
C ALA A 333 -12.84 -7.37 -13.10
N LEU A 334 -12.18 -7.82 -14.18
CA LEU A 334 -12.85 -8.26 -15.41
C LEU A 334 -13.80 -9.44 -15.19
N GLU A 335 -13.36 -10.46 -14.46
CA GLU A 335 -14.20 -11.61 -14.10
C GLU A 335 -15.42 -11.17 -13.28
N ALA A 336 -15.26 -10.22 -12.35
CA ALA A 336 -16.34 -9.68 -11.55
C ALA A 336 -17.31 -8.83 -12.39
N VAL A 337 -16.81 -7.98 -13.29
CA VAL A 337 -17.65 -7.21 -14.22
C VAL A 337 -18.51 -8.13 -15.08
N LYS A 338 -17.93 -9.22 -15.60
CA LYS A 338 -18.66 -10.22 -16.38
C LYS A 338 -19.82 -10.85 -15.59
N VAL A 339 -19.70 -11.01 -14.28
CA VAL A 339 -20.77 -11.57 -13.44
C VAL A 339 -21.77 -10.49 -13.00
N GLN A 340 -21.26 -9.34 -12.57
CA GLN A 340 -22.03 -8.33 -11.84
C GLN A 340 -22.66 -7.27 -12.74
N LEU A 341 -22.08 -6.94 -13.90
CA LEU A 341 -22.58 -5.86 -14.76
C LEU A 341 -24.04 -6.07 -15.19
N PRO A 342 -24.47 -7.25 -15.68
CA PRO A 342 -25.87 -7.45 -16.04
C PRO A 342 -26.81 -7.36 -14.83
N VAL A 343 -26.37 -7.84 -13.67
CA VAL A 343 -27.14 -7.84 -12.42
C VAL A 343 -27.32 -6.42 -11.89
N LEU A 344 -26.25 -5.63 -11.87
CA LEU A 344 -26.24 -4.26 -11.34
C LEU A 344 -26.95 -3.28 -12.28
N ARG A 345 -26.99 -3.55 -13.59
CA ARG A 345 -27.78 -2.77 -14.56
C ARG A 345 -29.28 -3.03 -14.44
N ALA A 346 -29.66 -4.23 -14.02
CA ALA A 346 -31.06 -4.60 -13.86
C ALA A 346 -31.70 -3.99 -12.60
N ALA A 347 -33.03 -3.92 -12.59
CA ALA A 347 -33.78 -3.62 -11.38
C ALA A 347 -33.48 -4.69 -10.30
N PRO A 348 -33.37 -4.31 -9.02
CA PRO A 348 -33.64 -2.98 -8.45
C PRO A 348 -32.42 -2.05 -8.36
N TYR A 349 -31.26 -2.45 -8.90
CA TYR A 349 -30.00 -1.72 -8.76
C TYR A 349 -29.89 -0.54 -9.73
N GLU A 350 -30.19 -0.77 -11.01
CA GLU A 350 -30.29 0.27 -12.06
C GLU A 350 -29.02 1.13 -12.23
N LEU A 351 -27.84 0.54 -12.05
CA LEU A 351 -26.57 1.21 -12.34
C LEU A 351 -26.36 1.36 -13.85
N SER A 352 -25.79 2.49 -14.26
CA SER A 352 -25.24 2.65 -15.61
C SER A 352 -23.96 1.84 -15.80
N THR A 353 -23.64 1.53 -17.06
CA THR A 353 -22.38 0.88 -17.43
C THR A 353 -21.17 1.69 -16.93
N GLU A 354 -21.21 3.01 -17.08
CA GLU A 354 -20.16 3.93 -16.67
C GLU A 354 -19.92 3.87 -15.16
N GLN A 355 -20.98 3.78 -14.35
CA GLN A 355 -20.86 3.63 -12.90
C GLN A 355 -20.23 2.30 -12.51
N VAL A 356 -20.60 1.20 -13.16
CA VAL A 356 -19.99 -0.12 -12.90
C VAL A 356 -18.50 -0.11 -13.29
N VAL A 357 -18.17 0.48 -14.44
CA VAL A 357 -16.78 0.63 -14.90
C VAL A 357 -15.98 1.48 -13.91
N ALA A 358 -16.51 2.62 -13.47
CA ALA A 358 -15.83 3.48 -12.48
C ALA A 358 -15.53 2.74 -11.17
N VAL A 359 -16.49 1.96 -10.66
CA VAL A 359 -16.30 1.13 -9.46
C VAL A 359 -15.25 0.03 -9.67
N ALA A 360 -15.24 -0.60 -10.85
CA ALA A 360 -14.35 -1.71 -11.16
C ALA A 360 -12.90 -1.30 -11.46
N SER A 361 -12.66 -0.03 -11.79
CA SER A 361 -11.38 0.48 -12.32
C SER A 361 -10.38 0.94 -11.26
N ASN A 362 -10.53 0.46 -10.02
CA ASN A 362 -9.65 0.76 -8.89
C ASN A 362 -9.05 -0.53 -8.33
N LYS A 363 -8.03 -0.42 -7.46
CA LYS A 363 -7.44 -1.60 -6.83
C LYS A 363 -8.50 -2.35 -6.03
N GLY A 364 -8.64 -3.64 -6.33
CA GLY A 364 -9.66 -4.47 -5.73
C GLY A 364 -11.07 -4.26 -6.28
N GLY A 365 -11.22 -3.81 -7.53
CA GLY A 365 -12.51 -3.58 -8.19
C GLY A 365 -13.51 -4.74 -8.07
N LYS A 366 -13.05 -6.00 -8.05
CA LYS A 366 -13.90 -7.17 -7.76
C LYS A 366 -14.59 -7.06 -6.40
N GLN A 367 -13.80 -6.83 -5.35
CA GLN A 367 -14.30 -6.75 -3.98
C GLN A 367 -15.25 -5.57 -3.82
N VAL A 368 -14.98 -4.47 -4.52
CA VAL A 368 -15.86 -3.29 -4.49
C VAL A 368 -17.19 -3.58 -5.21
N LEU A 369 -17.17 -4.21 -6.40
CA LEU A 369 -18.40 -4.60 -7.10
C LEU A 369 -19.28 -5.54 -6.27
N GLU A 370 -18.67 -6.55 -5.63
CA GLU A 370 -19.37 -7.46 -4.73
C GLU A 370 -19.98 -6.71 -3.53
N ALA A 371 -19.26 -5.73 -2.97
CA ALA A 371 -19.76 -4.90 -1.87
C ALA A 371 -20.92 -3.99 -2.30
N VAL A 372 -20.83 -3.37 -3.49
CA VAL A 372 -21.92 -2.57 -4.07
C VAL A 372 -23.16 -3.44 -4.25
N GLY A 373 -23.04 -4.62 -4.87
CA GLY A 373 -24.16 -5.54 -5.03
C GLY A 373 -24.80 -5.97 -3.71
N ALA A 374 -23.99 -6.15 -2.65
CA ALA A 374 -24.46 -6.54 -1.33
C ALA A 374 -25.11 -5.40 -0.53
N GLN A 375 -24.61 -4.16 -0.65
CA GLN A 375 -24.95 -3.07 0.28
C GLN A 375 -25.78 -1.95 -0.33
N LEU A 376 -25.78 -1.78 -1.66
CA LEU A 376 -26.41 -0.63 -2.32
C LEU A 376 -27.89 -0.45 -1.94
N LEU A 377 -28.68 -1.53 -1.94
CA LEU A 377 -30.10 -1.43 -1.61
C LEU A 377 -30.33 -1.07 -0.14
N ALA A 378 -29.51 -1.61 0.78
CA ALA A 378 -29.60 -1.30 2.19
C ALA A 378 -29.20 0.16 2.47
N LEU A 379 -28.17 0.67 1.80
CA LEU A 379 -27.72 2.05 1.93
C LEU A 379 -28.69 3.06 1.31
N ARG A 380 -29.46 2.66 0.29
CA ARG A 380 -30.55 3.49 -0.28
C ARG A 380 -31.79 3.53 0.61
N ALA A 381 -32.00 2.51 1.43
CA ALA A 381 -33.16 2.41 2.30
C ALA A 381 -33.01 3.26 3.58
N VAL A 382 -34.14 3.49 4.25
CA VAL A 382 -34.17 4.05 5.61
C VAL A 382 -33.40 3.10 6.55
N PRO A 383 -32.54 3.61 7.45
CA PRO A 383 -32.33 5.02 7.82
C PRO A 383 -31.18 5.74 7.08
N TYR A 384 -30.53 5.09 6.13
CA TYR A 384 -29.32 5.61 5.48
C TYR A 384 -29.64 6.62 4.37
N GLU A 385 -30.62 6.30 3.51
CA GLU A 385 -31.16 7.18 2.46
C GLU A 385 -30.09 7.76 1.51
N LEU A 386 -29.02 7.01 1.24
CA LEU A 386 -28.00 7.41 0.27
C LEU A 386 -28.53 7.30 -1.17
N THR A 387 -28.13 8.23 -2.03
CA THR A 387 -28.40 8.12 -3.46
C THR A 387 -27.44 7.13 -4.12
N THR A 388 -27.83 6.55 -5.26
CA THR A 388 -26.94 5.68 -6.06
C THR A 388 -25.64 6.40 -6.41
N ALA A 389 -25.71 7.69 -6.76
CA ALA A 389 -24.52 8.49 -7.07
C ALA A 389 -23.57 8.62 -5.87
N GLN A 390 -24.10 8.78 -4.65
CA GLN A 390 -23.29 8.83 -3.44
C GLN A 390 -22.62 7.48 -3.15
N VAL A 391 -23.34 6.37 -3.28
CA VAL A 391 -22.77 5.03 -3.09
C VAL A 391 -21.66 4.76 -4.11
N VAL A 392 -21.88 5.12 -5.38
CA VAL A 392 -20.87 5.00 -6.44
C VAL A 392 -19.66 5.88 -6.16
N ALA A 393 -19.85 7.13 -5.71
CA ALA A 393 -18.74 8.04 -5.37
C ALA A 393 -17.87 7.49 -4.24
N ILE A 394 -18.48 6.88 -3.21
CA ILE A 394 -17.74 6.22 -2.13
C ILE A 394 -16.97 5.01 -2.66
N ALA A 395 -17.61 4.21 -3.51
CA ALA A 395 -17.05 2.98 -4.04
C ALA A 395 -15.92 3.19 -5.07
N SER A 396 -15.91 4.31 -5.80
CA SER A 396 -15.01 4.53 -6.94
C SER A 396 -13.61 5.04 -6.53
N ASN A 397 -13.03 4.49 -5.46
CA ASN A 397 -11.71 4.84 -4.93
C ASN A 397 -10.94 3.58 -4.50
N ASP A 398 -9.62 3.70 -4.31
CA ASP A 398 -8.82 2.60 -3.76
C ASP A 398 -9.33 2.28 -2.33
N GLY A 399 -9.81 1.05 -2.13
CA GLY A 399 -10.44 0.64 -0.87
C GLY A 399 -11.92 1.01 -0.74
N GLY A 400 -12.63 1.23 -1.85
CA GLY A 400 -14.06 1.58 -1.86
C GLY A 400 -14.97 0.60 -1.09
N LYS A 401 -14.68 -0.71 -1.10
CA LYS A 401 -15.41 -1.70 -0.28
C LYS A 401 -15.34 -1.33 1.20
N GLN A 402 -14.14 -1.05 1.68
CA GLN A 402 -13.88 -0.72 3.07
C GLN A 402 -14.57 0.60 3.45
N ALA A 403 -14.59 1.57 2.53
CA ALA A 403 -15.30 2.82 2.72
C ALA A 403 -16.82 2.60 2.82
N LEU A 404 -17.42 1.76 1.97
CA LEU A 404 -18.85 1.40 2.05
C LEU A 404 -19.21 0.72 3.37
N GLU A 405 -18.40 -0.25 3.82
CA GLU A 405 -18.58 -0.91 5.12
C GLU A 405 -18.48 0.10 6.28
N ALA A 406 -17.53 1.02 6.23
CA ALA A 406 -17.37 2.06 7.24
C ALA A 406 -18.56 3.04 7.25
N VAL A 407 -19.08 3.42 6.09
CA VAL A 407 -20.29 4.25 5.98
C VAL A 407 -21.50 3.53 6.58
N GLY A 408 -21.68 2.24 6.27
CA GLY A 408 -22.75 1.42 6.88
C GLY A 408 -22.67 1.39 8.41
N ALA A 409 -21.46 1.37 8.97
CA ALA A 409 -21.24 1.35 10.42
C ALA A 409 -21.34 2.74 11.09
N GLN A 410 -20.84 3.79 10.43
CA GLN A 410 -20.58 5.09 11.07
C GLN A 410 -21.55 6.20 10.67
N LEU A 411 -22.29 6.08 9.55
CA LEU A 411 -23.14 7.18 9.05
C LEU A 411 -24.14 7.66 10.11
N LEU A 412 -24.87 6.73 10.74
CA LEU A 412 -25.89 7.08 11.73
C LEU A 412 -25.27 7.62 13.02
N VAL A 413 -24.11 7.07 13.42
CA VAL A 413 -23.36 7.53 14.59
C VAL A 413 -22.91 8.99 14.39
N LEU A 414 -22.31 9.29 13.23
CA LEU A 414 -21.79 10.62 12.92
C LEU A 414 -22.89 11.65 12.67
N ARG A 415 -24.10 11.23 12.29
CA ARG A 415 -25.28 12.10 12.19
C ARG A 415 -25.88 12.45 13.55
N ALA A 416 -25.66 11.60 14.56
CA ALA A 416 -26.20 11.80 15.89
C ALA A 416 -25.36 12.79 16.72
N VAL A 417 -25.96 13.29 17.80
CA VAL A 417 -25.25 14.04 18.86
C VAL A 417 -24.15 13.15 19.45
N PRO A 418 -22.92 13.66 19.68
CA PRO A 418 -22.51 15.07 19.61
C PRO A 418 -21.87 15.52 18.28
N TYR A 419 -21.87 14.67 17.26
CA TYR A 419 -21.13 14.92 16.02
C TYR A 419 -21.92 15.75 15.01
N GLU A 420 -23.21 15.43 14.83
CA GLU A 420 -24.18 16.18 14.03
C GLU A 420 -23.73 16.46 12.58
N LEU A 421 -22.95 15.55 11.97
CA LEU A 421 -22.56 15.64 10.57
C LEU A 421 -23.75 15.38 9.65
N THR A 422 -23.84 16.11 8.55
CA THR A 422 -24.81 15.83 7.49
C THR A 422 -24.39 14.60 6.69
N THR A 423 -25.36 13.94 6.03
CA THR A 423 -25.07 12.83 5.11
C THR A 423 -24.07 13.25 4.03
N ALA A 424 -24.21 14.46 3.47
CA ALA A 424 -23.29 14.97 2.46
C ALA A 424 -21.84 15.09 2.97
N GLN A 425 -21.65 15.53 4.21
CA GLN A 425 -20.31 15.63 4.82
C GLN A 425 -19.70 14.23 5.06
N VAL A 426 -20.48 13.27 5.54
CA VAL A 426 -19.99 11.89 5.72
C VAL A 426 -19.61 11.26 4.37
N VAL A 427 -20.44 11.46 3.34
CA VAL A 427 -20.14 11.00 1.98
C VAL A 427 -18.88 11.67 1.42
N ALA A 428 -18.71 12.98 1.62
CA ALA A 428 -17.52 13.70 1.18
C ALA A 428 -16.24 13.16 1.83
N ILE A 429 -16.27 12.85 3.13
CA ILE A 429 -15.14 12.21 3.83
C ILE A 429 -14.85 10.82 3.26
N ALA A 430 -15.90 10.04 3.00
CA ALA A 430 -15.78 8.65 2.56
C ALA A 430 -15.34 8.48 1.10
N SER A 431 -15.58 9.48 0.24
CA SER A 431 -15.37 9.41 -1.21
C SER A 431 -13.94 9.79 -1.61
N ASN A 432 -12.95 9.29 -0.87
CA ASN A 432 -11.53 9.52 -1.10
C ASN A 432 -10.73 8.25 -0.80
N ASP A 433 -9.51 8.16 -1.31
CA ASP A 433 -8.57 7.09 -0.97
C ASP A 433 -8.29 7.13 0.55
N GLY A 434 -8.58 6.01 1.21
CA GLY A 434 -8.50 5.92 2.67
C GLY A 434 -9.73 6.47 3.42
N GLY A 435 -10.88 6.61 2.75
CA GLY A 435 -12.12 7.11 3.35
C GLY A 435 -12.56 6.35 4.61
N LYS A 436 -12.39 5.03 4.67
CA LYS A 436 -12.64 4.23 5.89
C LYS A 436 -11.84 4.76 7.08
N GLN A 437 -10.54 4.91 6.88
CA GLN A 437 -9.58 5.26 7.92
C GLN A 437 -9.89 6.65 8.46
N THR A 438 -10.31 7.56 7.58
CA THR A 438 -10.76 8.89 7.97
C THR A 438 -12.09 8.84 8.74
N LEU A 439 -13.08 8.07 8.29
CA LEU A 439 -14.35 7.91 9.00
C LEU A 439 -14.19 7.31 10.40
N GLU A 440 -13.32 6.31 10.58
CA GLU A 440 -13.07 5.67 11.88
C GLU A 440 -12.53 6.64 12.93
N VAL A 441 -11.81 7.70 12.50
CA VAL A 441 -11.29 8.72 13.41
C VAL A 441 -12.12 10.01 13.42
N ALA A 442 -13.00 10.21 12.44
CA ALA A 442 -13.69 11.47 12.19
C ALA A 442 -14.42 11.99 13.43
N GLY A 443 -15.18 11.13 14.11
CA GLY A 443 -15.92 11.53 15.32
C GLY A 443 -14.99 12.01 16.45
N ALA A 444 -13.96 11.22 16.77
CA ALA A 444 -13.02 11.56 17.84
C ALA A 444 -12.20 12.84 17.51
N GLN A 445 -11.76 12.98 16.25
CA GLN A 445 -11.01 14.16 15.81
C GLN A 445 -11.89 15.40 15.74
N LEU A 446 -13.15 15.27 15.31
CA LEU A 446 -14.11 16.37 15.29
C LEU A 446 -14.33 16.97 16.67
N LEU A 447 -14.58 16.14 17.69
CA LEU A 447 -14.75 16.63 19.06
C LEU A 447 -13.45 17.25 19.60
N ALA A 448 -12.31 16.60 19.36
CA ALA A 448 -11.02 17.09 19.85
C ALA A 448 -10.62 18.45 19.22
N LEU A 449 -10.82 18.61 17.92
CA LEU A 449 -10.44 19.82 17.19
C LEU A 449 -11.43 20.98 17.36
N ARG A 450 -12.69 20.71 17.70
CA ARG A 450 -13.68 21.74 18.07
C ARG A 450 -13.45 22.28 19.48
N ALA A 451 -12.82 21.50 20.35
CA ALA A 451 -12.55 21.90 21.72
C ALA A 451 -11.35 22.87 21.83
N VAL A 452 -11.27 23.59 22.96
CA VAL A 452 -10.09 24.36 23.35
C VAL A 452 -8.90 23.39 23.47
N PRO A 453 -7.70 23.75 22.96
CA PRO A 453 -7.29 25.07 22.44
C PRO A 453 -7.39 25.23 20.90
N TYR A 454 -8.02 24.29 20.20
CA TYR A 454 -8.02 24.24 18.73
C TYR A 454 -9.14 25.09 18.14
N GLU A 455 -10.37 24.94 18.66
CA GLU A 455 -11.55 25.75 18.30
C GLU A 455 -11.88 25.79 16.79
N LEU A 456 -11.61 24.71 16.05
CA LEU A 456 -12.00 24.59 14.64
C LEU A 456 -13.52 24.44 14.50
N SER A 457 -14.08 24.95 13.40
CA SER A 457 -15.47 24.69 13.02
C SER A 457 -15.64 23.27 12.46
N THR A 458 -16.88 22.75 12.48
CA THR A 458 -17.21 21.45 11.86
C THR A 458 -16.83 21.44 10.38
N GLU A 459 -17.11 22.53 9.66
CA GLU A 459 -16.81 22.70 8.24
C GLU A 459 -15.30 22.64 7.98
N GLN A 460 -14.49 23.25 8.84
CA GLN A 460 -13.02 23.20 8.73
C GLN A 460 -12.50 21.77 8.93
N VAL A 461 -13.00 21.06 9.94
CA VAL A 461 -12.62 19.66 10.18
C VAL A 461 -13.03 18.78 8.99
N VAL A 462 -14.24 18.96 8.47
CA VAL A 462 -14.73 18.19 7.32
C VAL A 462 -13.92 18.51 6.06
N ALA A 463 -13.55 19.77 5.82
CA ALA A 463 -12.71 20.16 4.69
C ALA A 463 -11.34 19.48 4.73
N ILE A 464 -10.70 19.43 5.91
CA ILE A 464 -9.44 18.71 6.12
C ILE A 464 -9.62 17.20 5.87
N ALA A 465 -10.73 16.63 6.35
CA ALA A 465 -11.01 15.21 6.26
C ALA A 465 -11.39 14.74 4.84
N SER A 466 -11.95 15.60 4.00
CA SER A 466 -12.52 15.26 2.68
C SER A 466 -11.49 15.27 1.56
N ASN A 467 -10.32 14.68 1.80
CA ASN A 467 -9.21 14.59 0.85
C ASN A 467 -8.48 13.24 0.98
N ASN A 468 -7.73 12.86 -0.04
CA ASN A 468 -6.84 11.69 0.02
C ASN A 468 -5.84 11.86 1.17
N GLY A 469 -5.89 10.94 2.13
CA GLY A 469 -5.11 11.01 3.36
C GLY A 469 -5.70 11.91 4.47
N GLY A 470 -7.01 12.19 4.44
CA GLY A 470 -7.70 13.04 5.43
C GLY A 470 -7.41 12.71 6.90
N LYS A 471 -7.38 11.42 7.29
CA LYS A 471 -6.94 11.00 8.63
C LYS A 471 -5.58 11.59 9.02
N GLN A 472 -4.61 11.50 8.12
CA GLN A 472 -3.25 11.97 8.36
C GLN A 472 -3.20 13.50 8.48
N ALA A 473 -3.99 14.20 7.68
CA ALA A 473 -4.11 15.65 7.76
C ALA A 473 -4.74 16.08 9.10
N LEU A 474 -5.80 15.41 9.56
CA LEU A 474 -6.41 15.67 10.88
C LEU A 474 -5.42 15.46 12.03
N GLU A 475 -4.67 14.36 12.01
CA GLU A 475 -3.64 14.08 13.03
C GLU A 475 -2.50 15.11 12.99
N ALA A 476 -2.09 15.55 11.80
CA ALA A 476 -1.09 16.59 11.63
C ALA A 476 -1.58 17.95 12.17
N VAL A 477 -2.80 18.35 11.86
CA VAL A 477 -3.41 19.59 12.40
C VAL A 477 -3.47 19.52 13.92
N LYS A 478 -3.97 18.42 14.50
CA LYS A 478 -4.05 18.25 15.96
C LYS A 478 -2.68 18.37 16.64
N THR A 479 -1.62 17.87 16.01
CA THR A 479 -0.28 17.87 16.60
C THR A 479 0.51 19.16 16.32
N GLN A 480 0.22 19.87 15.23
CA GLN A 480 1.06 20.97 14.76
C GLN A 480 0.39 22.35 14.83
N LEU A 481 -0.94 22.45 14.88
CA LEU A 481 -1.66 23.74 14.81
C LEU A 481 -1.13 24.77 15.82
N LEU A 482 -1.01 24.38 17.10
CA LEU A 482 -0.57 25.31 18.15
C LEU A 482 0.85 25.81 17.93
N ALA A 483 1.76 24.93 17.49
CA ALA A 483 3.14 25.31 17.20
C ALA A 483 3.22 26.25 16.00
N LEU A 484 2.45 25.99 14.94
CA LEU A 484 2.40 26.82 13.74
C LEU A 484 1.80 28.21 13.98
N ARG A 485 0.98 28.37 15.02
CA ARG A 485 0.44 29.68 15.44
C ARG A 485 1.45 30.54 16.22
N THR A 486 2.55 29.95 16.68
CA THR A 486 3.58 30.65 17.46
C THR A 486 4.80 30.98 16.62
N ALA A 487 5.66 31.87 17.13
CA ALA A 487 6.95 32.17 16.52
C ALA A 487 7.78 30.87 16.38
N PRO A 488 8.51 30.67 15.26
CA PRO A 488 8.77 31.63 14.18
C PRO A 488 7.74 31.60 13.02
N TYR A 489 6.65 30.84 13.15
CA TYR A 489 5.73 30.58 12.03
C TYR A 489 4.59 31.60 11.93
N GLU A 490 3.96 31.90 13.08
CA GLU A 490 2.92 32.95 13.22
C GLU A 490 1.75 32.81 12.22
N LEU A 491 1.41 31.58 11.83
CA LEU A 491 0.31 31.30 10.90
C LEU A 491 -1.05 31.43 11.61
N SER A 492 -2.05 31.92 10.89
CA SER A 492 -3.44 31.90 11.36
C SER A 492 -4.04 30.49 11.30
N THR A 493 -5.09 30.25 12.08
CA THR A 493 -5.83 28.98 12.03
C THR A 493 -6.35 28.70 10.61
N GLU A 494 -6.88 29.72 9.93
CA GLU A 494 -7.40 29.63 8.58
C GLU A 494 -6.31 29.25 7.58
N GLN A 495 -5.09 29.79 7.73
CA GLN A 495 -3.96 29.43 6.88
C GLN A 495 -3.56 27.96 7.07
N VAL A 496 -3.50 27.48 8.31
CA VAL A 496 -3.20 26.07 8.61
C VAL A 496 -4.28 25.15 8.05
N VAL A 497 -5.56 25.52 8.21
CA VAL A 497 -6.69 24.77 7.65
C VAL A 497 -6.63 24.75 6.13
N ALA A 498 -6.32 25.87 5.47
CA ALA A 498 -6.21 25.95 4.01
C ALA A 498 -5.10 25.03 3.47
N ILE A 499 -3.94 25.00 4.12
CA ILE A 499 -2.84 24.09 3.76
C ILE A 499 -3.27 22.63 3.94
N ALA A 500 -3.95 22.33 5.05
CA ALA A 500 -4.36 20.97 5.40
C ALA A 500 -5.52 20.41 4.57
N SER A 501 -6.35 21.27 3.97
CA SER A 501 -7.58 20.90 3.25
C SER A 501 -7.36 20.53 1.78
N ASN A 502 -6.20 19.96 1.47
CA ASN A 502 -5.82 19.52 0.12
C ASN A 502 -5.26 18.09 0.15
N ASN A 503 -5.20 17.43 -1.01
CA ASN A 503 -4.55 16.13 -1.13
C ASN A 503 -3.08 16.23 -0.70
N GLY A 504 -2.71 15.45 0.31
CA GLY A 504 -1.38 15.51 0.92
C GLY A 504 -1.21 16.60 1.99
N GLY A 505 -2.29 17.12 2.59
CA GLY A 505 -2.25 18.21 3.59
C GLY A 505 -1.26 18.02 4.75
N LYS A 506 -1.09 16.79 5.28
CA LYS A 506 -0.03 16.47 6.26
C LYS A 506 1.36 16.83 5.75
N GLN A 507 1.67 16.40 4.53
CA GLN A 507 2.99 16.61 3.92
C GLN A 507 3.23 18.10 3.66
N ALA A 508 2.20 18.82 3.23
CA ALA A 508 2.27 20.26 3.06
C ALA A 508 2.52 20.98 4.40
N LEU A 509 1.82 20.60 5.48
CA LEU A 509 2.05 21.16 6.83
C LEU A 509 3.47 20.89 7.34
N GLU A 510 3.95 19.65 7.20
CA GLU A 510 5.31 19.28 7.59
C GLU A 510 6.37 20.05 6.78
N ALA A 511 6.15 20.23 5.48
CA ALA A 511 7.01 21.02 4.62
C ALA A 511 7.01 22.50 5.00
N VAL A 512 5.85 23.10 5.27
CA VAL A 512 5.74 24.48 5.76
C VAL A 512 6.48 24.63 7.09
N LYS A 513 6.27 23.73 8.04
CA LYS A 513 6.98 23.74 9.33
C LYS A 513 8.49 23.61 9.15
N ALA A 514 8.95 22.78 8.23
CA ALA A 514 10.38 22.59 7.99
C ALA A 514 11.04 23.76 7.24
N GLN A 515 10.31 24.41 6.32
CA GLN A 515 10.92 25.30 5.32
C GLN A 515 10.56 26.77 5.50
N LEU A 516 9.43 27.12 6.14
CA LEU A 516 8.96 28.50 6.23
C LEU A 516 10.01 29.46 6.83
N PRO A 517 10.73 29.13 7.92
CA PRO A 517 11.78 30.02 8.43
C PRO A 517 12.91 30.28 7.42
N ALA A 518 13.31 29.26 6.67
CA ALA A 518 14.37 29.36 5.66
C ALA A 518 13.90 30.14 4.41
N LEU A 519 12.65 29.93 3.98
CA LEU A 519 12.06 30.64 2.84
C LEU A 519 11.81 32.13 3.11
N ARG A 520 11.63 32.51 4.38
CA ARG A 520 11.57 33.92 4.80
C ARG A 520 12.94 34.61 4.80
N ALA A 521 14.02 33.85 4.93
CA ALA A 521 15.38 34.38 4.95
C ALA A 521 15.93 34.58 3.54
N ALA A 522 17.02 35.36 3.45
CA ALA A 522 17.81 35.44 2.22
C ALA A 522 18.33 34.04 1.83
N PRO A 523 18.37 33.69 0.52
CA PRO A 523 18.10 34.55 -0.63
C PRO A 523 16.63 34.58 -1.11
N TYR A 524 15.71 33.90 -0.41
CA TYR A 524 14.35 33.67 -0.89
C TYR A 524 13.40 34.83 -0.59
N GLU A 525 13.43 35.34 0.65
CA GLU A 525 12.68 36.52 1.12
C GLU A 525 11.15 36.43 0.84
N LEU A 526 10.59 35.21 0.89
CA LEU A 526 9.15 35.00 0.71
C LEU A 526 8.36 35.46 1.93
N SER A 527 7.19 36.06 1.71
CA SER A 527 6.25 36.36 2.79
C SER A 527 5.56 35.08 3.30
N PRO A 528 5.11 35.04 4.57
CA PRO A 528 4.30 33.92 5.07
C PRO A 528 3.10 33.61 4.18
N GLU A 529 2.41 34.63 3.66
CA GLU A 529 1.24 34.50 2.78
C GLU A 529 1.61 33.83 1.45
N GLN A 530 2.77 34.14 0.88
CA GLN A 530 3.25 33.51 -0.34
C GLN A 530 3.56 32.02 -0.12
N VAL A 531 4.20 31.69 1.00
CA VAL A 531 4.49 30.29 1.37
C VAL A 531 3.18 29.52 1.60
N VAL A 532 2.22 30.11 2.30
CA VAL A 532 0.88 29.52 2.51
C VAL A 532 0.17 29.32 1.18
N ALA A 533 0.21 30.31 0.26
CA ALA A 533 -0.44 30.20 -1.04
C ALA A 533 0.14 29.05 -1.88
N ILE A 534 1.47 28.90 -1.91
CA ILE A 534 2.13 27.77 -2.59
C ILE A 534 1.70 26.44 -1.97
N ALA A 535 1.68 26.37 -0.64
CA ALA A 535 1.39 25.14 0.10
C ALA A 535 -0.09 24.74 0.08
N SER A 536 -1.02 25.67 -0.18
CA SER A 536 -2.47 25.46 -0.13
C SER A 536 -3.05 24.91 -1.44
N ASN A 537 -2.35 23.96 -2.06
CA ASN A 537 -2.76 23.28 -3.29
C ASN A 537 -2.46 21.78 -3.18
N ASN A 538 -3.08 20.99 -4.07
CA ASN A 538 -2.75 19.57 -4.22
C ASN A 538 -1.26 19.41 -4.55
N GLY A 539 -0.50 18.74 -3.69
CA GLY A 539 0.96 18.62 -3.86
C GLY A 539 1.76 19.83 -3.34
N GLY A 540 1.24 20.59 -2.37
CA GLY A 540 1.90 21.78 -1.83
C GLY A 540 3.33 21.56 -1.30
N LYS A 541 3.68 20.37 -0.80
CA LYS A 541 5.06 20.01 -0.42
C LYS A 541 6.00 20.09 -1.62
N GLN A 542 5.62 19.46 -2.73
CA GLN A 542 6.41 19.41 -3.95
C GLN A 542 6.56 20.81 -4.54
N ALA A 543 5.49 21.60 -4.52
CA ALA A 543 5.52 23.00 -4.95
C ALA A 543 6.53 23.82 -4.11
N LEU A 544 6.52 23.68 -2.78
CA LEU A 544 7.49 24.33 -1.90
C LEU A 544 8.93 23.89 -2.17
N GLU A 545 9.17 22.59 -2.31
CA GLU A 545 10.50 22.04 -2.61
C GLU A 545 11.01 22.51 -3.97
N ALA A 546 10.14 22.56 -4.99
CA ALA A 546 10.47 23.07 -6.31
C ALA A 546 10.77 24.58 -6.27
N VAL A 547 9.97 25.38 -5.56
CA VAL A 547 10.24 26.82 -5.38
C VAL A 547 11.57 27.03 -4.67
N ARG A 548 11.85 26.28 -3.61
CA ARG A 548 13.14 26.36 -2.90
C ARG A 548 14.32 26.00 -3.81
N ALA A 549 14.19 24.99 -4.66
CA ALA A 549 15.26 24.60 -5.57
C ALA A 549 15.46 25.60 -6.72
N LEU A 550 14.36 26.11 -7.29
CA LEU A 550 14.38 26.83 -8.56
C LEU A 550 14.34 28.36 -8.41
N LEU A 551 13.80 28.92 -7.33
CA LEU A 551 13.68 30.37 -7.17
C LEU A 551 15.04 31.10 -7.30
N PRO A 552 16.16 30.62 -6.71
CA PRO A 552 17.46 31.27 -6.89
C PRO A 552 17.95 31.22 -8.34
N VAL A 553 17.63 30.15 -9.07
CA VAL A 553 18.05 29.94 -10.47
C VAL A 553 17.21 30.77 -11.44
N LEU A 554 15.91 30.88 -11.18
CA LEU A 554 14.96 31.59 -12.06
C LEU A 554 15.05 33.12 -11.93
N ARG A 555 15.60 33.63 -10.82
CA ARG A 555 15.81 35.07 -10.61
C ARG A 555 17.03 35.62 -11.34
N VAL A 556 17.91 34.77 -11.86
CA VAL A 556 19.11 35.17 -12.60
C VAL A 556 18.97 34.90 -14.10
N ALA A 557 19.89 35.45 -14.89
CA ALA A 557 19.92 35.23 -16.33
C ALA A 557 20.01 33.72 -16.67
N PRO A 558 19.32 33.25 -17.74
CA PRO A 558 18.60 34.02 -18.76
C PRO A 558 17.12 34.28 -18.44
N TYR A 559 16.60 33.81 -17.29
CA TYR A 559 15.17 33.80 -17.01
C TYR A 559 14.66 35.10 -16.39
N GLU A 560 15.42 35.67 -15.45
CA GLU A 560 15.14 36.98 -14.81
C GLU A 560 13.69 37.13 -14.30
N LEU A 561 13.09 36.03 -13.82
CA LEU A 561 11.71 36.03 -13.33
C LEU A 561 11.61 36.73 -11.97
N SER A 562 10.54 37.52 -11.80
CA SER A 562 10.23 38.09 -10.49
C SER A 562 9.75 37.03 -9.51
N THR A 563 10.02 37.23 -8.21
CA THR A 563 9.56 36.33 -7.15
C THR A 563 8.05 36.10 -7.21
N THR A 564 7.26 37.15 -7.40
CA THR A 564 5.80 37.06 -7.54
C THR A 564 5.39 36.19 -8.73
N ARG A 565 6.11 36.25 -9.86
CA ARG A 565 5.80 35.43 -11.03
C ARG A 565 6.08 33.95 -10.76
N VAL A 566 7.20 33.63 -10.11
CA VAL A 566 7.54 32.24 -9.74
C VAL A 566 6.52 31.69 -8.74
N VAL A 567 6.14 32.47 -7.72
CA VAL A 567 5.08 32.10 -6.77
C VAL A 567 3.77 31.83 -7.49
N SER A 568 3.37 32.71 -8.42
CA SER A 568 2.13 32.54 -9.19
C SER A 568 2.11 31.26 -10.02
N ILE A 569 3.25 30.88 -10.61
CA ILE A 569 3.39 29.63 -11.37
C ILE A 569 3.28 28.43 -10.44
N ALA A 570 3.87 28.50 -9.25
CA ALA A 570 3.83 27.42 -8.27
C ALA A 570 2.45 27.21 -7.61
N CYS A 571 1.54 28.18 -7.74
CA CYS A 571 0.15 28.08 -7.25
C CYS A 571 -0.85 27.57 -8.31
N ILE A 572 -0.40 27.25 -9.53
CA ILE A 572 -1.20 26.63 -10.60
C ILE A 572 -0.98 25.11 -10.53
#